data_AF-A0A6B1GE25-F1
#
_entry.id   AF-A0A6B1GE25-F1
#
_cell.length_a   1.000
_cell.length_b   1.000
_cell.length_c   1.000
_cell.angle_alpha   90.00
_cell.angle_beta   90.00
_cell.angle_gamma   90.00
#
_symmetry.space_group_name_H-M   'P 1'
#
loop_
_entity.id
_entity.type
_entity.pdbx_description
1 polymer ?
#
loop_
_entity_poly.entity_id
_entity_poly.type
_entity_poly.pdbx_seq_one_letter_code
_entity_poly.pdbx_strand_id
1 'polypeptide(L)'
;MSGFLNIDKPPDMTSFDVVRVVRRAAGIRRVGHAGTLDRPATGVLPVALGPSTRLIEALMDARKRYRARITLGVETDTYDAAGEVQA
;
A
#
# COMPACT_ATOMS: atom_id res chain seq x y z
N MET A 1 -16.44 -15.33 -3.08
CA MET A 1 -16.38 -13.89 -3.37
C MET A 1 -15.11 -13.59 -4.17
N SER A 2 -15.21 -12.80 -5.23
CA SER A 2 -14.09 -12.37 -6.07
C SER A 2 -14.31 -10.89 -6.42
N GLY A 3 -13.25 -10.10 -6.40
CA GLY A 3 -13.33 -8.67 -6.72
C GLY A 3 -12.16 -7.88 -6.16
N PHE A 4 -12.36 -6.57 -6.10
CA PHE A 4 -11.41 -5.61 -5.54
C PHE A 4 -12.06 -4.79 -4.44
N LEU A 5 -11.29 -4.51 -3.39
CA LEU A 5 -11.59 -3.51 -2.38
C LEU A 5 -10.62 -2.36 -2.55
N ASN A 6 -11.14 -1.14 -2.68
CA ASN A 6 -10.32 0.06 -2.63
C ASN A 6 -10.18 0.49 -1.17
N ILE A 7 -9.02 0.21 -0.56
CA ILE A 7 -8.76 0.53 0.84
C ILE A 7 -8.03 1.87 0.92
N ASP A 8 -8.50 2.77 1.78
CA ASP A 8 -7.69 3.90 2.23
C ASP A 8 -6.75 3.41 3.34
N LYS A 9 -5.47 3.19 3.01
CA LYS A 9 -4.47 2.66 3.94
C LYS A 9 -4.17 3.74 4.99
N PRO A 10 -4.36 3.47 6.29
CA PRO A 10 -3.96 4.40 7.34
C PRO A 10 -2.42 4.48 7.44
N PRO A 11 -1.89 5.51 8.13
CA PRO A 11 -0.46 5.57 8.41
C PRO A 11 -0.06 4.41 9.34
N ASP A 12 1.24 4.16 9.43
CA ASP A 12 1.86 3.17 10.32
C ASP A 12 1.50 1.70 10.08
N MET A 13 0.66 1.42 9.07
CA MET A 13 0.41 0.06 8.57
C MET A 13 1.26 -0.24 7.34
N THR A 14 1.83 -1.44 7.27
CA THR A 14 2.35 -1.94 5.99
C THR A 14 1.18 -2.29 5.07
N SER A 15 1.43 -2.31 3.76
CA SER A 15 0.46 -2.82 2.79
C SER A 15 0.06 -4.28 3.08
N PHE A 16 0.97 -5.07 3.63
CA PHE A 16 0.71 -6.46 4.01
C PHE A 16 -0.16 -6.59 5.27
N ASP A 17 -0.08 -5.64 6.20
CA ASP A 17 -0.97 -5.62 7.36
C ASP A 17 -2.42 -5.39 6.93
N VAL A 18 -2.67 -4.51 5.97
CA VAL A 18 -4.01 -4.36 5.36
C VAL A 18 -4.48 -5.68 4.75
N VAL A 19 -3.63 -6.36 3.98
CA VAL A 19 -3.95 -7.69 3.42
C VAL A 19 -4.33 -8.68 4.52
N ARG A 20 -3.60 -8.71 5.64
CA ARG A 20 -3.92 -9.59 6.79
C ARG A 20 -5.30 -9.28 7.38
N VAL A 21 -5.63 -8.00 7.58
CA VAL A 21 -6.93 -7.57 8.09
C VAL A 21 -8.05 -7.98 7.13
N VAL A 22 -7.91 -7.67 5.83
CA VAL A 22 -8.90 -8.02 4.82
C VAL A 22 -9.08 -9.54 4.70
N ARG A 23 -7.98 -10.29 4.70
CA ARG A 23 -8.00 -11.77 4.66
C ARG A 23 -8.80 -12.36 5.82
N ARG A 24 -8.60 -11.84 7.03
CA ARG A 24 -9.33 -12.26 8.23
C ARG A 24 -10.81 -11.88 8.16
N ALA A 25 -11.11 -10.64 7.79
CA ALA A 25 -12.47 -10.12 7.73
C ALA A 25 -13.33 -10.81 6.65
N ALA A 26 -12.74 -11.09 5.48
CA ALA A 26 -13.44 -11.71 4.36
C ALA A 26 -13.50 -13.24 4.44
N GLY A 27 -12.70 -13.90 5.30
CA GLY A 27 -12.60 -15.36 5.37
C GLY A 27 -12.03 -16.02 4.10
N ILE A 28 -11.28 -15.27 3.29
CA ILE A 28 -10.75 -15.72 2.00
C ILE A 28 -9.25 -15.95 2.14
N ARG A 29 -8.74 -17.12 1.74
CA ARG A 29 -7.29 -17.41 1.82
C ARG A 29 -6.45 -16.61 0.83
N ARG A 30 -6.93 -16.45 -0.40
CA ARG A 30 -6.22 -15.79 -1.50
C ARG A 30 -6.56 -14.30 -1.54
N VAL A 31 -5.68 -13.47 -1.00
CA VAL A 31 -5.80 -12.00 -0.97
C VAL A 31 -4.43 -11.39 -1.31
N GLY A 32 -4.40 -10.31 -2.07
CA GLY A 32 -3.19 -9.56 -2.39
C GLY A 32 -3.50 -8.11 -2.71
N HIS A 33 -2.49 -7.23 -2.74
CA HIS A 33 -2.66 -5.82 -3.09
C HIS A 33 -1.99 -5.48 -4.43
N ALA A 34 -2.45 -4.42 -5.09
CA ALA A 34 -1.91 -3.94 -6.37
C ALA A 34 -1.12 -2.64 -6.20
N GLY A 35 0.12 -2.78 -5.72
CA GLY A 35 1.04 -1.67 -5.47
C GLY A 35 1.27 -1.48 -3.98
N THR A 36 2.53 -1.41 -3.57
CA THR A 36 2.93 -1.16 -2.19
C THR A 36 2.84 0.33 -1.88
N LEU A 37 2.30 0.67 -0.72
CA LEU A 37 2.47 1.94 -0.05
C LEU A 37 3.38 1.76 1.15
N ASP A 38 4.32 2.70 1.33
CA ASP A 38 5.21 2.76 2.49
C ASP A 38 4.43 2.92 3.79
N ARG A 39 5.05 2.57 4.92
CA ARG A 39 4.41 2.67 6.25
C ARG A 39 3.87 4.08 6.55
N PRO A 40 4.64 5.17 6.40
CA PRO A 40 4.15 6.52 6.70
C PRO A 40 3.15 7.06 5.65
N ALA A 41 3.11 6.47 4.45
CA ALA A 41 2.19 6.89 3.41
C ALA A 41 0.74 6.48 3.73
N THR A 42 -0.22 7.26 3.23
CA THR A 42 -1.66 6.96 3.34
C THR A 42 -2.31 7.00 1.96
N GLY A 43 -3.54 6.49 1.84
CA GLY A 43 -4.33 6.58 0.62
C GLY A 43 -4.61 5.26 -0.06
N VAL A 44 -4.88 5.33 -1.37
CA VAL A 44 -5.46 4.25 -2.18
C VAL A 44 -4.56 3.02 -2.25
N LEU A 45 -5.04 1.90 -1.71
CA LEU A 45 -4.46 0.57 -1.78
C LEU A 45 -5.51 -0.43 -2.32
N PRO A 46 -5.48 -0.76 -3.62
CA PRO A 46 -6.38 -1.76 -4.18
C PRO A 46 -6.02 -3.16 -3.66
N VAL A 47 -6.99 -3.86 -3.08
CA VAL A 47 -6.85 -5.22 -2.54
C VAL A 47 -7.74 -6.18 -3.32
N ALA A 48 -7.12 -7.16 -3.96
CA ALA A 48 -7.80 -8.19 -4.73
C ALA A 48 -8.17 -9.41 -3.86
N LEU A 49 -9.37 -9.96 -4.10
CA LEU A 49 -9.91 -11.12 -3.41
C LEU A 49 -10.07 -12.32 -4.36
N GLY A 50 -9.62 -13.49 -3.94
CA GLY A 50 -9.85 -14.74 -4.65
C GLY A 50 -9.22 -14.77 -6.05
N PRO A 51 -9.94 -15.26 -7.09
CA PRO A 51 -9.44 -15.30 -8.46
C PRO A 51 -8.97 -13.94 -9.02
N SER A 52 -9.55 -12.82 -8.54
CA SER A 52 -9.18 -11.47 -8.98
C SER A 52 -7.72 -11.10 -8.70
N THR A 53 -6.99 -11.82 -7.83
CA THR A 53 -5.55 -11.54 -7.65
C THR A 53 -4.72 -11.79 -8.90
N ARG A 54 -5.23 -12.52 -9.90
CA ARG A 54 -4.58 -12.68 -11.22
C ARG A 54 -4.52 -11.37 -12.01
N LEU A 55 -5.35 -10.38 -11.67
CA LEU A 55 -5.42 -9.10 -12.36
C LEU A 55 -4.57 -8.02 -11.67
N ILE A 56 -3.81 -8.37 -10.62
CA ILE A 56 -2.96 -7.41 -9.90
C ILE A 56 -1.90 -6.82 -10.83
N GLU A 57 -1.25 -7.63 -11.66
CA GLU A 57 -0.21 -7.16 -12.58
C GLU A 57 -0.72 -6.09 -13.54
N ALA A 58 -1.94 -6.24 -14.06
CA ALA A 58 -2.55 -5.25 -14.94
C ALA A 58 -2.81 -3.89 -14.25
N LEU A 59 -2.93 -3.87 -12.92
CA LEU A 59 -3.09 -2.64 -12.14
C LEU A 59 -1.76 -1.99 -11.76
N MET A 60 -0.64 -2.72 -11.84
CA MET A 60 0.67 -2.19 -11.45
C MET A 60 1.12 -1.05 -12.37
N ASP A 61 0.77 -1.12 -13.65
CA ASP A 61 1.10 -0.13 -14.69
C ASP A 61 0.12 1.05 -14.73
N ALA A 62 -0.91 1.04 -13.88
CA ALA A 62 -1.86 2.14 -13.82
C ALA A 62 -1.18 3.44 -13.36
N ARG A 63 -1.61 4.57 -13.92
CA ARG A 63 -1.10 5.89 -13.51
C ARG A 63 -1.49 6.17 -12.07
N LYS A 64 -0.51 6.59 -11.26
CA LYS A 64 -0.67 6.93 -9.84
C LYS A 64 -0.47 8.43 -9.66
N ARG A 65 -1.16 9.02 -8.68
CA ARG A 65 -1.00 10.42 -8.29
C ARG A 65 -0.69 10.46 -6.80
N TYR A 66 0.32 11.23 -6.45
CA TYR A 66 0.75 11.41 -5.07
C TYR A 66 0.66 12.89 -4.70
N ARG A 67 0.39 13.14 -3.42
CA ARG A 67 0.60 14.44 -2.79
C ARG A 67 1.61 14.22 -1.67
N ALA A 68 2.76 14.85 -1.79
CA ALA A 68 3.84 14.74 -0.82
C ALA A 68 4.24 16.12 -0.30
N ARG A 69 4.87 16.14 0.88
CA ARG A 69 5.60 17.29 1.41
C ARG A 69 7.06 16.88 1.50
N ILE A 70 7.94 17.72 0.99
CA ILE A 70 9.39 17.48 0.96
C ILE A 70 10.06 18.58 1.76
N THR A 71 11.00 18.20 2.63
CA THR A 71 11.89 19.12 3.33
C THR A 71 13.21 19.18 2.56
N LEU A 72 13.59 20.36 2.08
CA LEU A 72 14.83 20.54 1.33
C LEU A 72 16.01 20.80 2.29
N GLY A 73 17.19 20.29 1.94
CA GLY A 73 18.42 20.44 2.74
C GLY A 73 18.58 19.44 3.88
N VAL A 74 17.75 18.41 3.95
CA VAL A 74 17.84 17.31 4.91
C VAL A 74 17.79 16.00 4.13
N GLU A 75 18.67 15.06 4.46
CA GLU A 75 18.68 13.71 3.93
C GLU A 75 18.52 12.71 5.09
N THR A 76 17.72 11.67 4.89
CA THR A 76 17.54 10.57 5.85
C THR A 76 17.88 9.24 5.19
N ASP A 77 18.24 8.24 5.99
CA ASP A 77 18.61 6.90 5.52
C ASP A 77 17.46 6.10 4.85
N THR A 78 16.21 6.48 5.10
CA THR A 78 15.01 5.92 4.44
C THR A 78 14.42 6.83 3.36
N TYR A 79 15.00 8.00 3.12
CA TYR A 79 14.48 9.05 2.23
C TYR A 79 13.05 9.53 2.56
N ASP A 80 12.60 9.31 3.79
CA ASP A 80 11.35 9.82 4.33
C ASP A 80 11.53 10.36 5.75
N ALA A 81 10.46 10.92 6.32
CA ALA A 81 10.50 11.56 7.63
C ALA A 81 10.62 10.57 8.81
N ALA A 82 10.62 9.25 8.56
CA ALA A 82 10.76 8.23 9.60
C ALA A 82 12.21 7.76 9.80
N GLY A 83 13.10 8.07 8.86
CA GLY A 83 14.52 7.69 8.91
C GLY A 83 15.38 8.59 9.80
N GLU A 84 16.60 8.16 10.04
CA GLU A 84 17.62 8.92 10.77
C GLU A 84 18.29 9.94 9.82
N VAL A 85 18.47 11.18 10.29
CA VAL A 85 19.12 12.25 9.51
C VAL A 85 20.60 11.92 9.31
N GLN A 86 21.05 12.02 8.06
CA GLN A 86 22.44 11.84 7.68
C GLN A 86 23.21 13.16 7.81
N ALA A 87 24.49 13.06 8.16
CA ALA A 87 25.38 14.20 8.41
C ALA A 87 25.96 14.80 7.12
#